data_AF-W0RP92-F1
#
_entry.id   AF-W0RP92-F1
#
_cell.length_a   1.000
_cell.length_b   1.000
_cell.length_c   1.000
_cell.angle_alpha   90.00
_cell.angle_beta   90.00
_cell.angle_gamma   90.00
#
_symmetry.space_group_name_H-M   'P 1'
#
loop_
_entity.id
_entity.type
_entity.pdbx_description
1 polymer ?
#
loop_
_entity_poly.entity_id
_entity_poly.type
_entity_poly.pdbx_seq_one_letter_code
_entity_poly.pdbx_strand_id
1 'polypeptide(L)'
;MPPRRTWLSFLFILLVNFLLARFLFPSGNAPVKVPYTLFREEITRHNVQAIYSRGTSITGRFRTPVMYPRGDSAATRDSTPRDSSRRDTARRTTFFARSRPAPRPVTDFATELPAFVDPGLETLLIASGAEISAQPIQQGGGVLGLLASFAPTLVIVGLYVWLFRRAAKQGGGIGGMFTGLGKSTARRFDQNVEGKVTFEDVAGIDEAENELVEIVDFLRDPKKYTRLGGTAPKGVLLVGAPGTGKTLLARAVAGEAGVPFFSMSGSEFVEMIVGVGAARVRDLFKQAREHAPAIIFIDELDSIGRARAARSR
;
A
#
# COMPACT_ATOMS: atom_id res chain seq x y z
N MET A 1 14.24 -10.57 -11.39
CA MET A 1 12.95 -9.84 -11.34
C MET A 1 12.79 -9.28 -9.93
N PRO A 2 12.60 -7.97 -9.74
CA PRO A 2 12.46 -7.40 -8.39
C PRO A 2 11.20 -7.99 -7.72
N PRO A 3 11.25 -8.29 -6.41
CA PRO A 3 10.17 -8.99 -5.71
C PRO A 3 8.87 -8.15 -5.71
N ARG A 4 7.70 -8.79 -5.82
CA ARG A 4 6.37 -8.15 -5.92
C ARG A 4 6.10 -7.01 -4.90
N ARG A 5 6.77 -6.99 -3.75
CA ARG A 5 6.61 -5.94 -2.72
C ARG A 5 7.46 -4.69 -2.95
N THR A 6 8.59 -4.76 -3.67
CA THR A 6 9.31 -3.53 -4.10
C THR A 6 8.53 -2.78 -5.17
N TRP A 7 7.70 -3.50 -5.93
CA TRP A 7 6.74 -2.89 -6.85
C TRP A 7 5.68 -2.07 -6.11
N LEU A 8 5.20 -2.52 -4.94
CA LEU A 8 4.26 -1.76 -4.09
C LEU A 8 4.89 -0.49 -3.50
N SER A 9 6.12 -0.56 -2.99
CA SER A 9 6.82 0.66 -2.52
C SER A 9 7.11 1.63 -3.65
N PHE A 10 7.46 1.11 -4.84
CA PHE A 10 7.64 1.92 -6.04
C PHE A 10 6.33 2.59 -6.48
N LEU A 11 5.22 1.86 -6.42
CA LEU A 11 3.89 2.37 -6.77
C LEU A 11 3.39 3.40 -5.75
N PHE A 12 3.70 3.21 -4.47
CA PHE A 12 3.43 4.20 -3.42
C PHE A 12 4.25 5.47 -3.61
N ILE A 13 5.55 5.34 -3.91
CA ILE A 13 6.42 6.49 -4.22
C ILE A 13 5.92 7.23 -5.46
N LEU A 14 5.49 6.50 -6.49
CA LEU A 14 4.94 7.08 -7.71
C LEU A 14 3.58 7.78 -7.46
N LEU A 15 2.74 7.22 -6.58
CA LEU A 15 1.49 7.85 -6.13
C LEU A 15 1.76 9.15 -5.37
N VAL A 16 2.70 9.13 -4.42
CA VAL A 16 3.09 10.31 -3.65
C VAL A 16 3.70 11.37 -4.56
N ASN A 17 4.55 10.97 -5.51
CA ASN A 17 5.11 11.87 -6.52
C ASN A 17 4.03 12.47 -7.42
N PHE A 18 3.06 11.67 -7.88
CA PHE A 18 1.93 12.14 -8.67
C PHE A 18 1.06 13.14 -7.89
N LEU A 19 0.82 12.88 -6.59
CA LEU A 19 0.07 13.78 -5.72
C LEU A 19 0.84 15.08 -5.45
N LEU A 20 2.15 15.02 -5.20
CA LEU A 20 3.00 16.20 -5.03
C LEU A 20 3.10 17.03 -6.31
N ALA A 21 3.30 16.40 -7.48
CA ALA A 21 3.36 17.09 -8.76
C ALA A 21 2.04 17.77 -9.08
N ARG A 22 0.90 17.10 -8.81
CA ARG A 22 -0.43 17.68 -8.96
C ARG A 22 -0.69 18.84 -8.00
N PHE A 23 -0.14 18.79 -6.79
CA PHE A 23 -0.31 19.84 -5.78
C PHE A 23 0.59 21.06 -6.03
N LEU A 24 1.85 20.82 -6.43
CA LEU A 24 2.85 21.87 -6.67
C LEU A 24 2.71 22.54 -8.04
N PHE A 25 2.22 21.81 -9.04
CA PHE A 25 1.96 22.33 -10.39
C PHE A 25 0.47 22.20 -10.71
N PRO A 26 -0.40 23.08 -10.16
CA PRO A 26 -1.76 23.17 -10.65
C PRO A 26 -1.69 23.46 -12.15
N SER A 27 -2.20 22.54 -12.96
CA SER A 27 -2.29 22.72 -14.40
C SER A 27 -3.08 24.00 -14.64
N GLY A 28 -2.45 25.02 -15.20
CA GLY A 28 -3.14 26.21 -15.66
C GLY A 28 -4.29 25.76 -16.56
N ASN A 29 -5.50 26.25 -16.30
CA ASN A 29 -6.67 25.84 -17.06
C ASN A 29 -6.41 26.06 -18.55
N ALA A 30 -6.48 24.98 -19.33
CA ALA A 30 -6.35 25.08 -20.78
C ALA A 30 -7.46 26.01 -21.31
N PRO A 31 -7.15 26.90 -22.27
CA PRO A 31 -8.13 27.86 -22.78
C PRO A 31 -9.31 27.12 -23.39
N VAL A 32 -10.53 27.49 -22.98
CA VAL A 32 -11.75 26.83 -23.44
C VAL A 32 -12.11 27.35 -24.83
N LYS A 33 -12.39 26.44 -25.78
CA LYS A 33 -12.86 26.83 -27.11
C LYS A 33 -14.26 27.46 -27.02
N VAL A 34 -14.34 28.77 -27.26
CA VAL A 34 -15.60 29.52 -27.27
C VAL A 34 -15.95 29.95 -28.70
N PRO A 35 -17.24 30.06 -29.06
CA PRO A 35 -17.66 30.57 -30.36
C PRO A 35 -17.25 32.03 -30.55
N TYR A 36 -16.90 32.39 -31.78
CA TYR A 36 -16.54 33.76 -32.16
C TYR A 36 -17.63 34.78 -31.82
N THR A 37 -18.91 34.40 -31.92
CA THR A 37 -20.05 35.26 -31.57
C THR A 37 -20.07 35.64 -30.09
N LEU A 38 -19.75 34.69 -29.20
CA LEU A 38 -19.67 34.93 -27.77
C LEU A 38 -18.47 35.83 -27.45
N PHE A 39 -17.33 35.58 -28.09
CA PHE A 39 -16.17 36.45 -27.98
C PHE A 39 -16.51 37.90 -28.38
N ARG A 40 -17.14 38.10 -29.55
CA ARG A 40 -17.53 39.44 -30.04
C ARG A 40 -18.45 40.17 -29.06
N GLU A 41 -19.43 39.48 -28.50
CA GLU A 41 -20.34 40.03 -27.49
C GLU A 41 -19.57 40.50 -26.24
N GLU A 42 -18.63 39.69 -25.75
CA GLU A 42 -17.82 40.03 -24.57
C GLU A 42 -16.84 41.17 -24.83
N ILE A 43 -16.35 41.36 -26.07
CA ILE A 43 -15.55 42.55 -26.43
C ILE A 43 -16.41 43.81 -26.37
N THR A 44 -17.64 43.78 -26.91
CA THR A 44 -18.58 44.92 -26.83
C THR A 44 -18.94 45.28 -25.39
N ARG A 45 -18.91 44.30 -24.48
CA ARG A 45 -19.12 44.48 -23.03
C ARG A 45 -17.86 44.92 -22.27
N HIS A 46 -16.75 45.22 -22.95
CA HIS A 46 -15.45 45.53 -22.35
C HIS A 46 -14.92 44.43 -21.41
N ASN A 47 -15.36 43.18 -21.58
CA ASN A 47 -14.99 42.08 -20.71
C ASN A 47 -13.74 41.31 -21.19
N VAL A 48 -13.06 41.78 -22.23
CA VAL A 48 -11.80 41.20 -22.71
C VAL A 48 -10.63 42.01 -22.17
N GLN A 49 -9.65 41.33 -21.58
CA GLN A 49 -8.47 41.96 -20.97
C GLN A 49 -7.31 42.03 -21.98
N ALA A 50 -6.90 40.87 -22.48
CA ALA A 50 -5.79 40.73 -23.41
C ALA A 50 -6.08 39.63 -24.42
N ILE A 51 -5.58 39.82 -25.64
CA ILE A 51 -5.68 38.85 -26.72
C ILE A 51 -4.31 38.54 -27.33
N TYR A 52 -4.16 37.31 -27.79
CA TYR A 52 -3.06 36.80 -28.57
C TYR A 52 -3.62 36.15 -29.83
N SER A 53 -3.18 36.60 -31.01
CA SER A 53 -3.62 36.05 -32.29
C SER A 53 -2.49 35.27 -32.95
N ARG A 54 -2.77 34.04 -33.39
CA ARG A 54 -1.86 33.20 -34.16
C ARG A 54 -2.61 32.53 -35.31
N GLY A 55 -2.33 32.99 -36.54
CA GLY A 55 -3.00 32.50 -37.74
C GLY A 55 -4.50 32.76 -37.67
N THR A 56 -5.28 31.68 -37.63
CA THR A 56 -6.75 31.73 -37.52
C THR A 56 -7.25 31.57 -36.08
N SER A 57 -6.39 31.44 -35.07
CA SER A 57 -6.82 31.27 -33.67
C SER A 57 -6.49 32.50 -32.83
N ILE A 58 -7.47 33.00 -32.08
CA ILE A 58 -7.31 34.02 -31.05
C ILE A 58 -7.45 33.33 -29.69
N THR A 59 -6.47 33.52 -28.82
CA THR A 59 -6.59 33.21 -27.41
C THR A 59 -6.62 34.48 -26.60
N GLY A 60 -7.26 34.47 -25.45
CA GLY A 60 -7.36 35.66 -24.63
C GLY A 60 -7.87 35.38 -23.23
N ARG A 61 -7.93 36.43 -22.42
CA ARG A 61 -8.43 36.39 -21.05
C ARG A 61 -9.59 37.37 -20.87
N PHE A 62 -10.65 36.91 -20.20
CA PHE A 62 -11.75 37.77 -19.78
C PHE A 62 -11.43 38.48 -18.46
N ARG A 63 -11.92 39.71 -18.28
CA ARG A 63 -11.79 40.48 -17.04
C ARG A 63 -12.63 39.88 -15.91
N THR A 64 -13.83 39.41 -16.25
CA THR A 64 -14.73 38.67 -15.36
C THR A 64 -15.06 37.29 -15.95
N PRO A 65 -15.11 36.22 -15.13
CA PRO A 65 -15.34 34.87 -15.63
C PRO A 65 -16.69 34.74 -16.34
N VAL A 66 -16.69 34.18 -17.55
CA VAL A 66 -17.91 33.96 -18.35
C VAL A 66 -18.35 32.51 -18.23
N MET A 67 -19.63 32.28 -17.94
CA MET A 67 -20.19 30.93 -17.85
C MET A 67 -20.43 30.35 -19.24
N TYR A 68 -19.79 29.21 -19.54
CA TYR A 68 -19.95 28.52 -20.82
C TYR A 68 -20.05 26.99 -20.62
N PRO A 69 -20.93 26.27 -21.35
CA PRO A 69 -21.88 26.76 -22.37
C PRO A 69 -23.11 27.47 -21.77
N ARG A 70 -23.60 28.54 -22.42
CA ARG A 70 -24.91 29.16 -22.13
C ARG A 70 -26.01 28.25 -22.69
N GLY A 71 -27.04 27.95 -21.90
CA GLY A 71 -28.01 26.89 -22.16
C GLY A 71 -28.88 27.00 -23.42
N ASP A 72 -28.80 28.09 -24.20
CA ASP A 72 -29.91 28.48 -25.10
C ASP A 72 -29.60 28.49 -26.60
N SER A 73 -28.42 28.06 -27.05
CA SER A 73 -28.11 28.07 -28.50
C SER A 73 -28.39 26.73 -29.20
N ALA A 74 -29.67 26.34 -29.26
CA ALA A 74 -30.21 25.38 -30.24
C ALA A 74 -31.75 25.46 -30.40
N ALA A 75 -32.35 26.65 -30.25
CA ALA A 75 -33.76 26.88 -30.56
C ALA A 75 -33.92 28.11 -31.46
N THR A 76 -33.30 28.07 -32.64
CA THR A 76 -33.63 29.00 -33.73
C THR A 76 -34.37 28.25 -34.82
N ARG A 77 -35.70 28.35 -34.73
CA ARG A 77 -36.63 28.62 -35.83
C ARG A 77 -36.59 27.68 -37.02
N ASP A 78 -37.36 26.59 -36.90
CA ASP A 78 -38.11 26.08 -38.05
C ASP A 78 -39.60 26.31 -37.75
N SER A 79 -40.13 27.38 -38.30
CA SER A 79 -41.55 27.73 -38.30
C SER A 79 -41.89 27.99 -39.77
N THR A 80 -42.67 27.18 -40.47
CA THR A 80 -44.16 27.16 -40.51
C THR A 80 -44.56 26.28 -41.73
N PRO A 81 -45.81 25.78 -41.94
CA PRO A 81 -46.90 25.40 -41.03
C PRO A 81 -47.30 23.91 -41.11
N ARG A 82 -47.76 23.43 -39.96
CA ARG A 82 -48.88 22.50 -39.70
C ARG A 82 -49.73 22.10 -40.93
N ASP A 83 -49.58 20.87 -41.42
CA ASP A 83 -50.69 20.11 -42.01
C ASP A 83 -51.12 19.03 -41.02
N SER A 84 -52.40 19.04 -40.68
CA SER A 84 -53.05 18.18 -39.72
C SER A 84 -53.65 16.97 -40.44
N SER A 85 -52.87 15.91 -40.67
CA SER A 85 -53.42 14.57 -40.88
C SER A 85 -52.37 13.46 -40.79
N ARG A 86 -52.28 12.81 -39.62
CA ARG A 86 -52.36 11.34 -39.47
C ARG A 86 -51.88 10.90 -38.10
N ARG A 87 -52.76 10.14 -37.46
CA ARG A 87 -52.57 9.37 -36.25
C ARG A 87 -51.66 8.16 -36.53
N ASP A 88 -51.00 7.71 -35.47
CA ASP A 88 -50.37 6.40 -35.31
C ASP A 88 -49.12 6.11 -36.15
N THR A 89 -47.97 6.03 -35.48
CA THR A 89 -47.29 4.74 -35.22
C THR A 89 -46.08 5.01 -34.34
N ALA A 90 -46.00 4.28 -33.22
CA ALA A 90 -44.88 4.26 -32.30
C ALA A 90 -43.57 3.88 -33.01
N ARG A 91 -42.45 4.17 -32.31
CA ARG A 91 -41.08 3.66 -32.53
C ARG A 91 -40.16 4.61 -33.30
N ARG A 92 -39.44 5.45 -32.55
CA ARG A 92 -38.11 5.96 -32.97
C ARG A 92 -37.25 6.37 -31.76
N THR A 93 -36.30 5.48 -31.45
CA THR A 93 -34.90 5.81 -31.12
C THR A 93 -34.64 6.87 -30.04
N THR A 94 -34.63 6.45 -28.77
CA THR A 94 -33.82 7.09 -27.72
C THR A 94 -32.34 6.73 -27.92
N PHE A 95 -31.70 7.37 -28.90
CA PHE A 95 -30.25 7.35 -29.10
C PHE A 95 -29.73 8.78 -28.88
N PHE A 96 -28.75 8.94 -27.98
CA PHE A 96 -27.97 10.15 -27.68
C PHE A 96 -28.65 11.27 -26.87
N ALA A 97 -28.89 11.02 -25.59
CA ALA A 97 -28.70 12.09 -24.61
C ALA A 97 -27.19 12.39 -24.54
N ARG A 98 -26.68 13.24 -25.43
CA ARG A 98 -25.32 13.80 -25.28
C ARG A 98 -25.29 14.54 -23.95
N SER A 99 -24.50 14.05 -23.02
CA SER A 99 -24.16 14.71 -21.76
C SER A 99 -23.71 16.14 -22.08
N ARG A 100 -24.59 17.13 -21.87
CA ARG A 100 -24.24 18.55 -22.04
C ARG A 100 -23.24 18.90 -20.93
N PRO A 101 -22.06 19.47 -21.25
CA PRO A 101 -21.12 19.86 -20.20
C PRO A 101 -21.77 20.97 -19.35
N ALA A 102 -21.74 20.78 -18.03
CA ALA A 102 -22.28 21.76 -17.09
C ALA A 102 -21.59 23.13 -17.27
N PRO A 103 -22.31 24.26 -17.09
CA PRO A 103 -21.72 25.59 -17.16
C PRO A 103 -20.56 25.72 -16.17
N ARG A 104 -19.39 26.14 -16.66
CA ARG A 104 -18.21 26.42 -15.82
C ARG A 104 -17.74 27.86 -16.04
N PRO A 105 -17.18 28.52 -15.01
CA PRO A 105 -16.58 29.84 -15.18
C PRO A 105 -15.31 29.71 -16.05
N VAL A 106 -15.28 30.43 -17.16
CA VAL A 106 -14.16 30.47 -18.11
C VAL A 106 -13.46 31.82 -17.99
N THR A 107 -12.18 31.80 -17.67
CA THR A 107 -11.31 32.99 -17.63
C THR A 107 -10.44 33.10 -18.88
N ASP A 108 -9.89 31.98 -19.34
CA ASP A 108 -9.04 31.90 -20.54
C ASP A 108 -9.82 31.23 -21.67
N PHE A 109 -9.86 31.87 -22.84
CA PHE A 109 -10.62 31.40 -23.99
C PHE A 109 -9.75 31.24 -25.24
N ALA A 110 -10.21 30.39 -26.16
CA ALA A 110 -9.69 30.25 -27.51
C ALA A 110 -10.86 30.34 -28.50
N THR A 111 -10.77 31.17 -29.53
CA THR A 111 -11.73 31.25 -30.62
C THR A 111 -11.00 31.18 -31.95
N GLU A 112 -11.67 30.66 -32.98
CA GLU A 112 -11.14 30.63 -34.34
C GLU A 112 -11.80 31.76 -35.16
N LEU A 113 -11.02 32.52 -35.93
CA LEU A 113 -11.52 33.54 -36.86
C LEU A 113 -12.06 32.83 -38.11
N PRO A 114 -13.32 33.08 -38.48
CA PRO A 114 -13.84 32.64 -39.77
C PRO A 114 -13.15 33.41 -40.91
N ALA A 115 -12.80 32.72 -42.00
CA ALA A 115 -12.08 33.30 -43.14
C ALA A 115 -12.84 34.42 -43.90
N PHE A 116 -14.12 34.68 -43.56
CA PHE A 116 -15.02 35.58 -44.27
C PHE A 116 -15.42 36.86 -43.49
N VAL A 117 -14.86 37.10 -42.30
CA VAL A 117 -15.28 38.13 -41.31
C VAL A 117 -14.02 38.55 -40.53
N ASP A 118 -13.51 39.78 -40.42
CA ASP A 118 -14.07 41.13 -40.43
C ASP A 118 -12.90 42.13 -40.60
N PRO A 119 -12.91 43.06 -41.58
CA PRO A 119 -11.92 44.14 -41.71
C PRO A 119 -11.90 45.17 -40.56
N GLY A 120 -12.82 45.08 -39.58
CA GLY A 120 -13.00 46.06 -38.49
C GLY A 120 -12.76 45.52 -37.08
N LEU A 121 -12.32 44.26 -36.93
CA LEU A 121 -12.11 43.64 -35.62
C LEU A 121 -11.01 44.34 -34.82
N GLU A 122 -9.95 44.78 -35.50
CA GLU A 122 -8.83 45.51 -34.90
C GLU A 122 -9.31 46.84 -34.29
N THR A 123 -10.11 47.61 -35.02
CA THR A 123 -10.70 48.87 -34.53
C THR A 123 -11.60 48.63 -33.32
N LEU A 124 -12.38 47.55 -33.33
CA LEU A 124 -13.27 47.16 -32.23
C LEU A 124 -12.46 46.79 -30.97
N LEU A 125 -11.37 46.06 -31.11
CA LEU A 125 -10.47 45.69 -30.01
C LEU A 125 -9.80 46.92 -29.38
N ILE A 126 -9.29 47.83 -30.21
CA ILE A 126 -8.69 49.09 -29.77
C ILE A 126 -9.73 49.95 -29.04
N ALA A 127 -10.93 50.10 -29.61
CA ALA A 127 -12.02 50.86 -28.99
C ALA A 127 -12.50 50.26 -27.65
N SER A 128 -12.43 48.94 -27.51
CA SER A 128 -12.82 48.24 -26.27
C SER A 128 -11.74 48.27 -25.18
N GLY A 129 -10.52 48.72 -25.49
CA GLY A 129 -9.39 48.76 -24.56
C GLY A 129 -8.77 47.40 -24.29
N ALA A 130 -8.83 46.47 -25.25
CA ALA A 130 -8.20 45.16 -25.16
C ALA A 130 -6.70 45.27 -25.52
N GLU A 131 -5.82 44.72 -24.69
CA GLU A 131 -4.38 44.71 -24.95
C GLU A 131 -4.04 43.63 -26.00
N ILE A 132 -3.47 44.03 -27.14
CA ILE A 132 -3.01 43.10 -28.18
C ILE A 132 -1.57 42.70 -27.84
N SER A 133 -1.40 41.50 -27.27
CA SER A 133 -0.08 41.00 -26.88
C SER A 133 0.53 40.13 -27.98
N ALA A 134 1.80 40.34 -28.29
CA ALA A 134 2.56 39.51 -29.22
C ALA A 134 3.13 38.23 -28.57
N GLN A 135 3.00 38.08 -27.24
CA GLN A 135 3.52 36.92 -26.52
C GLN A 135 2.38 35.96 -26.16
N PRO A 136 2.56 34.63 -26.33
CA PRO A 136 1.56 33.67 -25.94
C PRO A 136 1.31 33.75 -24.42
N ILE A 137 0.04 33.94 -24.03
CA ILE A 137 -0.39 34.10 -22.63
C ILE A 137 -0.07 32.87 -21.76
N GLN A 138 0.18 31.72 -22.39
CA GLN A 138 0.60 30.48 -21.73
C GLN A 138 1.92 30.00 -22.32
N GLN A 139 3.03 30.51 -21.81
CA GLN A 139 4.33 29.84 -21.95
C GLN A 139 4.34 28.65 -21.01
N GLY A 140 4.01 27.46 -21.55
CA GLY A 140 4.25 26.20 -20.86
C GLY A 140 5.71 26.14 -20.43
N GLY A 141 5.95 25.86 -19.14
CA GLY A 141 7.23 26.05 -18.48
C GLY A 141 8.40 25.52 -19.32
N GLY A 142 9.40 26.38 -19.57
CA GLY A 142 10.59 26.03 -20.36
C GLY A 142 11.46 24.95 -19.72
N VAL A 143 12.72 24.84 -20.14
CA VAL A 143 13.69 23.86 -19.60
C VAL A 143 13.75 23.89 -18.06
N LEU A 144 13.55 25.07 -17.46
CA LEU A 144 13.47 25.26 -16.01
C LEU A 144 12.23 24.59 -15.37
N GLY A 145 11.07 24.62 -16.05
CA GLY A 145 9.84 23.93 -15.61
C GLY A 145 9.94 22.42 -15.73
N LEU A 146 10.62 21.94 -16.78
CA LEU A 146 10.98 20.53 -16.92
C LEU A 146 11.90 20.09 -15.78
N LEU A 147 12.99 20.81 -15.48
CA LEU A 147 13.87 20.49 -14.35
C LEU A 147 13.14 20.57 -12.99
N ALA A 148 12.27 21.56 -12.80
CA ALA A 148 11.46 21.68 -11.60
C ALA A 148 10.49 20.49 -11.41
N SER A 149 9.99 19.91 -12.51
CA SER A 149 9.17 18.69 -12.45
C SER A 149 9.94 17.46 -11.95
N PHE A 150 11.28 17.43 -12.11
CA PHE A 150 12.14 16.37 -11.58
C PHE A 150 12.62 16.62 -10.14
N ALA A 151 12.47 17.83 -9.60
CA ALA A 151 12.95 18.16 -8.26
C ALA A 151 12.37 17.27 -7.15
N PRO A 152 11.05 16.98 -7.10
CA PRO A 152 10.49 16.06 -6.11
C PRO A 152 11.04 14.63 -6.26
N THR A 153 11.27 14.19 -7.49
CA THR A 153 11.83 12.86 -7.80
C THR A 153 13.27 12.74 -7.31
N LEU A 154 14.09 13.77 -7.52
CA LEU A 154 15.48 13.80 -7.05
C LEU A 154 15.58 13.81 -5.52
N VAL A 155 14.68 14.52 -4.82
CA VAL A 155 14.63 14.52 -3.35
C VAL A 155 14.33 13.12 -2.81
N ILE A 156 13.37 12.40 -3.40
CA ILE A 156 13.01 11.03 -2.98
C ILE A 156 14.16 10.07 -3.26
N VAL A 157 14.79 10.14 -4.44
CA VAL A 157 15.95 9.30 -4.79
C VAL A 157 17.11 9.57 -3.83
N GLY A 158 17.38 10.84 -3.52
CA GLY A 158 18.41 11.24 -2.55
C GLY A 158 18.13 10.70 -1.15
N LEU A 159 16.89 10.83 -0.66
CA LEU A 159 16.45 10.31 0.64
C LEU A 159 16.56 8.78 0.68
N TYR A 160 16.15 8.08 -0.39
CA TYR A 160 16.25 6.63 -0.50
C TYR A 160 17.71 6.16 -0.46
N VAL A 161 18.60 6.81 -1.21
CA VAL A 161 20.04 6.50 -1.20
C VAL A 161 20.66 6.80 0.17
N TRP A 162 20.28 7.90 0.82
CA TRP A 162 20.76 8.23 2.16
C TRP A 162 20.31 7.23 3.23
N LEU A 163 19.03 6.85 3.23
CA LEU A 163 18.48 5.80 4.10
C LEU A 163 19.16 4.46 3.85
N PHE A 164 19.36 4.07 2.59
CA PHE A 164 20.02 2.81 2.24
C PHE A 164 21.49 2.80 2.72
N ARG A 165 22.23 3.89 2.54
CA ARG A 165 23.61 4.04 3.04
C ARG A 165 23.68 4.06 4.57
N ARG A 166 22.68 4.62 5.25
CA ARG A 166 22.58 4.61 6.71
C ARG A 166 22.26 3.20 7.24
N ALA A 167 21.30 2.52 6.64
CA ALA A 167 20.86 1.20 7.07
C ALA A 167 21.92 0.10 6.77
N ALA A 168 22.70 0.27 5.70
CA ALA A 168 23.85 -0.59 5.41
C ALA A 168 24.99 -0.45 6.44
N LYS A 169 25.17 0.74 7.03
CA LYS A 169 26.19 0.97 8.08
C LYS A 169 25.77 0.47 9.47
N GLN A 170 24.48 0.28 9.73
CA GLN A 170 23.95 -0.17 11.03
C GLN A 170 23.49 -1.64 11.03
N GLY A 171 23.99 -2.47 10.10
CA GLY A 171 23.74 -3.92 10.07
C GLY A 171 22.26 -4.35 10.03
N GLY A 172 21.33 -3.42 9.75
CA GLY A 172 19.91 -3.58 10.08
C GLY A 172 19.02 -2.77 9.14
N GLY A 173 19.25 -2.89 7.84
CA GLY A 173 18.34 -2.34 6.83
C GLY A 173 16.96 -2.98 6.87
N ILE A 174 16.04 -2.50 6.03
CA ILE A 174 14.69 -3.07 5.83
C ILE A 174 14.74 -4.58 5.50
N GLY A 175 15.88 -5.09 5.03
CA GLY A 175 16.16 -6.54 4.92
C GLY A 175 16.27 -7.30 6.26
N GLY A 176 16.65 -6.64 7.35
CA GLY A 176 16.67 -7.17 8.72
C GLY A 176 15.28 -7.41 9.32
N MET A 177 14.27 -6.65 8.87
CA MET A 177 12.87 -6.83 9.31
C MET A 177 12.22 -8.05 8.64
N PHE A 178 12.71 -8.47 7.46
CA PHE A 178 12.20 -9.64 6.74
C PHE A 178 13.04 -10.91 6.92
N THR A 179 14.33 -10.81 7.29
CA THR A 179 15.13 -11.96 7.72
C THR A 179 14.79 -12.43 9.15
N GLY A 180 13.98 -11.67 9.88
CA GLY A 180 13.39 -12.08 11.16
C GLY A 180 12.21 -13.06 11.03
N LEU A 181 11.61 -13.21 9.84
CA LEU A 181 10.38 -14.00 9.65
C LEU A 181 10.60 -15.54 9.72
N GLY A 182 11.86 -15.98 9.78
CA GLY A 182 12.25 -17.38 9.97
C GLY A 182 12.95 -17.63 11.30
N LYS A 183 13.51 -16.61 11.96
CA LYS A 183 14.12 -16.75 13.28
C LYS A 183 13.00 -16.97 14.29
N SER A 184 13.01 -18.12 14.96
CA SER A 184 11.99 -18.43 15.95
C SER A 184 11.86 -17.30 16.98
N THR A 185 10.65 -16.80 17.18
CA THR A 185 10.27 -16.04 18.40
C THR A 185 10.07 -17.03 19.55
N ALA A 186 10.91 -18.07 19.63
CA ALA A 186 10.92 -18.94 20.78
C ALA A 186 11.33 -18.06 21.95
N ARG A 187 10.44 -17.90 22.92
CA ARG A 187 10.75 -17.20 24.16
C ARG A 187 11.87 -17.97 24.83
N ARG A 188 13.09 -17.49 24.67
CA ARG A 188 14.23 -17.92 25.47
C ARG A 188 13.89 -17.50 26.89
N PHE A 189 13.42 -18.45 27.70
CA PHE A 189 13.45 -18.29 29.13
C PHE A 189 14.93 -18.41 29.53
N ASP A 190 15.62 -17.27 29.49
CA ASP A 190 16.96 -17.16 30.06
C ASP A 190 16.87 -17.54 31.54
N GLN A 191 17.85 -18.31 32.00
CA GLN A 191 17.90 -18.96 33.31
C GLN A 191 17.84 -18.01 34.52
N ASN A 192 17.64 -16.70 34.33
CA ASN A 192 17.91 -15.67 35.33
C ASN A 192 16.78 -14.68 35.63
N VAL A 193 15.59 -14.79 35.05
CA VAL A 193 14.49 -13.87 35.39
C VAL A 193 13.15 -14.62 35.40
N GLU A 194 12.57 -14.76 36.60
CA GLU A 194 11.23 -15.32 36.94
C GLU A 194 11.15 -16.83 37.23
N GLY A 195 11.23 -17.18 38.52
CA GLY A 195 10.62 -18.36 39.15
C GLY A 195 11.11 -19.72 38.63
N LYS A 196 12.20 -20.26 39.21
CA LYS A 196 12.55 -21.67 39.04
C LYS A 196 11.47 -22.53 39.71
N VAL A 197 10.56 -23.07 38.90
CA VAL A 197 9.58 -24.07 39.35
C VAL A 197 10.32 -25.38 39.59
N THR A 198 10.10 -26.03 40.73
CA THR A 198 10.69 -27.34 41.11
C THR A 198 9.60 -28.39 41.32
N PHE A 199 9.95 -29.64 41.66
CA PHE A 199 8.93 -30.66 41.95
C PHE A 199 8.08 -30.31 43.18
N GLU A 200 8.64 -29.55 44.13
CA GLU A 200 7.93 -29.05 45.31
C GLU A 200 6.72 -28.15 44.95
N ASP A 201 6.73 -27.52 43.77
CA ASP A 201 5.65 -26.66 43.29
C ASP A 201 4.51 -27.44 42.59
N VAL A 202 4.64 -28.76 42.42
CA VAL A 202 3.68 -29.60 41.70
C VAL A 202 3.15 -30.71 42.60
N ALA A 203 1.88 -30.60 43.01
CA ALA A 203 1.25 -31.56 43.92
C ALA A 203 0.49 -32.67 43.20
N GLY A 204 0.48 -33.87 43.78
CA GLY A 204 -0.43 -34.97 43.41
C GLY A 204 -0.06 -35.68 42.10
N ILE A 205 1.23 -35.81 41.82
CA ILE A 205 1.77 -36.42 40.60
C ILE A 205 2.87 -37.45 40.91
N ASP A 206 2.81 -38.07 42.09
CA ASP A 206 3.88 -38.93 42.65
C ASP A 206 4.29 -40.06 41.69
N GLU A 207 3.35 -40.65 40.93
CA GLU A 207 3.67 -41.66 39.92
C GLU A 207 4.48 -41.09 38.74
N ALA A 208 4.08 -39.92 38.22
CA ALA A 208 4.78 -39.27 37.11
C ALA A 208 6.13 -38.66 37.55
N GLU A 209 6.23 -38.20 38.80
CA GLU A 209 7.49 -37.70 39.36
C GLU A 209 8.56 -38.79 39.37
N ASN A 210 8.23 -40.01 39.82
CA ASN A 210 9.18 -41.13 39.86
C ASN A 210 9.77 -41.46 38.48
N GLU A 211 8.97 -41.43 37.40
CA GLU A 211 9.47 -41.63 36.04
C GLU A 211 10.32 -40.44 35.55
N LEU A 212 9.96 -39.22 35.94
CA LEU A 212 10.66 -38.01 35.51
C LEU A 212 11.96 -37.76 36.28
N VAL A 213 12.11 -38.27 37.50
CA VAL A 213 13.37 -38.23 38.28
C VAL A 213 14.51 -38.90 37.51
N GLU A 214 14.25 -40.00 36.80
CA GLU A 214 15.28 -40.64 35.95
C GLU A 214 15.75 -39.69 34.84
N ILE A 215 14.83 -38.93 34.25
CA ILE A 215 15.14 -37.93 33.21
C ILE A 215 15.95 -36.78 33.79
N VAL A 216 15.60 -36.30 34.99
CA VAL A 216 16.35 -35.26 35.70
C VAL A 216 17.79 -35.72 35.96
N ASP A 217 17.96 -36.93 36.50
CA ASP A 217 19.28 -37.50 36.79
C ASP A 217 20.14 -37.65 35.52
N PHE A 218 19.52 -38.08 34.41
CA PHE A 218 20.22 -38.16 33.13
C PHE A 218 20.67 -36.78 32.64
N LEU A 219 19.83 -35.75 32.78
CA LEU A 219 20.16 -34.40 32.35
C LEU A 219 21.24 -33.74 33.23
N ARG A 220 21.28 -34.07 34.54
CA ARG A 220 22.32 -33.59 35.47
C ARG A 220 23.68 -34.25 35.22
N ASP A 221 23.74 -35.56 34.99
CA ASP A 221 24.98 -36.27 34.65
C ASP A 221 24.82 -37.25 33.47
N PRO A 222 24.84 -36.74 32.22
CA PRO A 222 24.70 -37.58 31.03
C PRO A 222 25.85 -38.60 30.86
N LYS A 223 27.03 -38.31 31.43
CA LYS A 223 28.23 -39.15 31.27
C LYS A 223 28.10 -40.45 32.06
N LYS A 224 27.50 -40.41 33.26
CA LYS A 224 27.23 -41.58 34.09
C LYS A 224 26.45 -42.65 33.32
N TYR A 225 25.38 -42.27 32.63
CA TYR A 225 24.52 -43.20 31.89
C TYR A 225 25.14 -43.65 30.57
N THR A 226 25.79 -42.73 29.83
CA THR A 226 26.43 -43.07 28.55
C THR A 226 27.55 -44.10 28.72
N ARG A 227 28.31 -44.04 29.83
CA ARG A 227 29.37 -45.02 30.15
C ARG A 227 28.86 -46.45 30.35
N LEU A 228 27.61 -46.59 30.81
CA LEU A 228 26.94 -47.86 31.02
C LEU A 228 26.16 -48.33 29.78
N GLY A 229 26.27 -47.61 28.64
CA GLY A 229 25.51 -47.87 27.42
C GLY A 229 24.05 -47.40 27.48
N GLY A 230 23.67 -46.68 28.54
CA GLY A 230 22.33 -46.13 28.70
C GLY A 230 22.09 -44.98 27.73
N THR A 231 20.93 -45.00 27.07
CA THR A 231 20.48 -43.92 26.17
C THR A 231 19.22 -43.30 26.76
N ALA A 232 19.21 -41.98 26.95
CA ALA A 232 17.98 -41.31 27.38
C ALA A 232 16.87 -41.43 26.32
N PRO A 233 15.61 -41.51 26.76
CA PRO A 233 14.49 -41.37 25.86
C PRO A 233 14.56 -40.02 25.15
N LYS A 234 14.36 -40.03 23.84
CA LYS A 234 14.46 -38.81 23.00
C LYS A 234 13.28 -37.85 23.17
N GLY A 235 12.21 -38.30 23.82
CA GLY A 235 11.02 -37.51 24.08
C GLY A 235 10.08 -38.24 25.04
N VAL A 236 9.36 -37.46 25.84
CA VAL A 236 8.34 -37.90 26.79
C VAL A 236 7.03 -37.22 26.38
N LEU A 237 5.94 -37.98 26.35
CA LEU A 237 4.61 -37.46 26.04
C LEU A 237 3.77 -37.42 27.30
N LEU A 238 3.44 -36.22 27.79
CA LEU A 238 2.55 -36.03 28.93
C LEU A 238 1.10 -36.00 28.44
N VAL A 239 0.28 -36.95 28.90
CA VAL A 239 -1.13 -37.07 28.52
C VAL A 239 -2.01 -36.87 29.75
N GLY A 240 -3.08 -36.08 29.61
CA GLY A 240 -4.04 -35.83 30.68
C GLY A 240 -5.03 -34.73 30.29
N ALA A 241 -6.12 -34.60 31.05
CA ALA A 241 -7.11 -33.54 30.85
C ALA A 241 -6.47 -32.13 30.88
N PRO A 242 -7.07 -31.11 30.24
CA PRO A 242 -6.58 -29.74 30.38
C PRO A 242 -6.58 -29.31 31.86
N GLY A 243 -5.58 -28.53 32.27
CA GLY A 243 -5.44 -28.05 33.65
C GLY A 243 -4.74 -29.00 34.64
N THR A 244 -4.31 -30.21 34.23
CA THR A 244 -3.60 -31.16 35.10
C THR A 244 -2.10 -30.86 35.30
N GLY A 245 -1.68 -29.60 35.14
CA GLY A 245 -0.30 -29.21 35.43
C GLY A 245 0.79 -29.71 34.46
N LYS A 246 0.47 -30.28 33.28
CA LYS A 246 1.47 -30.79 32.31
C LYS A 246 2.60 -29.81 31.99
N THR A 247 2.25 -28.56 31.70
CA THR A 247 3.22 -27.48 31.40
C THR A 247 4.03 -27.07 32.63
N LEU A 248 3.42 -27.16 33.82
CA LEU A 248 4.08 -26.86 35.08
C LEU A 248 5.08 -27.97 35.44
N LEU A 249 4.70 -29.24 35.28
CA LEU A 249 5.55 -30.41 35.47
C LEU A 249 6.77 -30.38 34.53
N ALA A 250 6.59 -30.04 33.25
CA ALA A 250 7.71 -29.91 32.32
C ALA A 250 8.70 -28.80 32.73
N ARG A 251 8.21 -27.71 33.33
CA ARG A 251 9.06 -26.64 33.89
C ARG A 251 9.77 -27.10 35.15
N ALA A 252 9.09 -27.84 36.03
CA ALA A 252 9.65 -28.44 37.23
C ALA A 252 10.84 -29.36 36.91
N VAL A 253 10.69 -30.26 35.91
CA VAL A 253 11.79 -31.14 35.46
C VAL A 253 13.01 -30.34 35.00
N ALA A 254 12.81 -29.23 34.29
CA ALA A 254 13.90 -28.37 33.84
C ALA A 254 14.55 -27.58 34.99
N GLY A 255 13.74 -27.11 35.94
CA GLY A 255 14.20 -26.43 37.15
C GLY A 255 15.03 -27.37 38.03
N GLU A 256 14.56 -28.60 38.22
CA GLU A 256 15.27 -29.66 38.94
C GLU A 256 16.58 -30.05 38.24
N ALA A 257 16.56 -30.25 36.93
CA ALA A 257 17.78 -30.57 36.19
C ALA A 257 18.75 -29.38 36.06
N GLY A 258 18.28 -28.15 36.31
CA GLY A 258 19.07 -26.93 36.16
C GLY A 258 19.43 -26.62 34.70
N VAL A 259 18.64 -27.09 33.74
CA VAL A 259 18.91 -26.97 32.30
C VAL A 259 18.04 -25.89 31.64
N PRO A 260 18.46 -25.30 30.51
CA PRO A 260 17.61 -24.39 29.75
C PRO A 260 16.29 -25.02 29.32
N PHE A 261 15.20 -24.26 29.44
CA PHE A 261 13.86 -24.67 29.04
C PHE A 261 13.39 -23.86 27.83
N PHE A 262 13.24 -24.52 26.69
CA PHE A 262 12.68 -23.95 25.48
C PHE A 262 11.23 -24.38 25.33
N SER A 263 10.31 -23.45 25.01
CA SER A 263 8.90 -23.77 24.83
C SER A 263 8.35 -23.22 23.51
N MET A 264 7.42 -23.96 22.91
CA MET A 264 6.67 -23.59 21.72
C MET A 264 5.28 -24.24 21.78
N SER A 265 4.23 -23.57 21.31
CA SER A 265 2.92 -24.23 21.12
C SER A 265 2.86 -24.91 19.74
N GLY A 266 2.28 -26.11 19.67
CA GLY A 266 2.01 -26.84 18.43
C GLY A 266 1.13 -26.05 17.46
N SER A 267 0.25 -25.20 17.98
CA SER A 267 -0.59 -24.30 17.19
C SER A 267 0.25 -23.31 16.36
N GLU A 268 1.46 -22.94 16.81
CA GLU A 268 2.38 -22.06 16.06
C GLU A 268 2.93 -22.70 14.77
N PHE A 269 2.70 -23.99 14.55
CA PHE A 269 3.17 -24.70 13.36
C PHE A 269 2.16 -24.60 12.21
N VAL A 270 0.87 -24.35 12.51
CA VAL A 270 -0.25 -24.39 11.55
C VAL A 270 -0.57 -22.99 11.02
N GLU A 271 0.46 -22.24 10.62
CA GLU A 271 0.29 -20.89 10.10
C GLU A 271 -0.17 -20.85 8.63
N MET A 272 -0.78 -19.73 8.25
CA MET A 272 -1.23 -19.47 6.87
C MET A 272 -0.09 -19.49 5.84
N ILE A 273 1.16 -19.31 6.28
CA ILE A 273 2.34 -19.26 5.41
C ILE A 273 3.03 -20.62 5.39
N VAL A 274 2.97 -21.28 4.24
CA VAL A 274 3.62 -22.57 4.00
C VAL A 274 5.12 -22.49 4.32
N GLY A 275 5.60 -23.41 5.15
CA GLY A 275 7.03 -23.58 5.45
C GLY A 275 7.58 -22.71 6.58
N VAL A 276 6.83 -21.72 7.09
CA VAL A 276 7.27 -20.90 8.24
C VAL A 276 7.30 -21.72 9.53
N GLY A 277 6.25 -22.51 9.81
CA GLY A 277 6.23 -23.41 10.96
C GLY A 277 7.43 -24.37 10.98
N ALA A 278 7.69 -25.06 9.86
CA ALA A 278 8.82 -25.98 9.74
C ALA A 278 10.20 -25.31 9.90
N ALA A 279 10.34 -24.02 9.57
CA ALA A 279 11.58 -23.28 9.80
C ALA A 279 11.82 -23.02 11.30
N ARG A 280 10.78 -22.62 12.04
CA ARG A 280 10.91 -22.39 13.49
C ARG A 280 11.28 -23.64 14.26
N VAL A 281 10.75 -24.80 13.89
CA VAL A 281 11.12 -26.08 14.50
C VAL A 281 12.60 -26.33 14.34
N ARG A 282 13.11 -26.18 13.12
CA ARG A 282 14.54 -26.37 12.85
C ARG A 282 15.39 -25.41 13.66
N ASP A 283 14.97 -24.15 13.76
CA ASP A 283 15.68 -23.12 14.52
C ASP A 283 15.62 -23.35 16.03
N LEU A 284 14.47 -23.82 16.56
CA LEU A 284 14.29 -24.21 17.96
C LEU A 284 15.22 -25.36 18.34
N PHE A 285 15.22 -26.44 17.54
CA PHE A 285 16.10 -27.58 17.76
C PHE A 285 17.58 -27.21 17.59
N LYS A 286 17.90 -26.26 16.70
CA LYS A 286 19.27 -25.75 16.57
C LYS A 286 19.72 -25.01 17.83
N GLN A 287 18.91 -24.08 18.33
CA GLN A 287 19.22 -23.31 19.55
C GLN A 287 19.32 -24.22 20.78
N ALA A 288 18.43 -25.21 20.93
CA ALA A 288 18.48 -26.16 22.03
C ALA A 288 19.75 -27.04 21.99
N ARG A 289 20.24 -27.41 20.80
CA ARG A 289 21.51 -28.15 20.64
C ARG A 289 22.73 -27.30 21.01
N GLU A 290 22.72 -26.01 20.69
CA GLU A 290 23.79 -25.07 21.06
C GLU A 290 23.88 -24.88 22.59
N HIS A 291 22.77 -25.08 23.31
CA HIS A 291 22.66 -24.96 24.76
C HIS A 291 22.47 -26.31 25.48
N ALA A 292 22.86 -27.43 24.86
CA ALA A 292 22.69 -28.75 25.44
C ALA A 292 23.57 -28.94 26.70
N PRO A 293 23.10 -29.65 27.74
CA PRO A 293 21.79 -30.31 27.86
C PRO A 293 20.64 -29.30 28.07
N ALA A 294 19.50 -29.51 27.39
CA ALA A 294 18.34 -28.62 27.44
C ALA A 294 17.04 -29.40 27.22
N ILE A 295 15.91 -28.85 27.69
CA ILE A 295 14.57 -29.40 27.47
C ILE A 295 13.83 -28.54 26.43
N ILE A 296 13.18 -29.21 25.48
CA ILE A 296 12.23 -28.59 24.54
C ILE A 296 10.83 -29.08 24.89
N PHE A 297 9.96 -28.15 25.26
CA PHE A 297 8.55 -28.40 25.52
C PHE A 297 7.70 -27.94 24.33
N ILE A 298 6.88 -28.84 23.81
CA ILE A 298 5.91 -28.56 22.75
C ILE A 298 4.51 -28.75 23.35
N ASP A 299 3.81 -27.66 23.60
CA ASP A 299 2.42 -27.71 24.07
C ASP A 299 1.47 -28.02 22.90
N GLU A 300 0.25 -28.50 23.17
CA GLU A 300 -0.78 -28.74 22.15
C GLU A 300 -0.28 -29.55 20.94
N LEU A 301 0.50 -30.62 21.18
CA LEU A 301 1.10 -31.44 20.12
C LEU A 301 0.05 -32.11 19.20
N ASP A 302 -1.17 -32.29 19.70
CA ASP A 302 -2.32 -32.81 18.97
C ASP A 302 -2.72 -31.95 17.75
N SER A 303 -2.45 -30.64 17.79
CA SER A 303 -2.67 -29.72 16.67
C SER A 303 -1.91 -30.10 15.40
N ILE A 304 -0.72 -30.70 15.55
CA ILE A 304 0.14 -31.12 14.43
C ILE A 304 0.12 -32.64 14.19
N GLY A 305 -0.25 -33.41 15.20
CA GLY A 305 -0.15 -34.87 15.22
C GLY A 305 -1.30 -35.59 14.52
N ARG A 306 -2.29 -34.89 13.96
CA ARG A 306 -3.43 -35.53 13.31
C ARG A 306 -2.95 -36.36 12.12
N ALA A 307 -3.28 -37.65 12.13
CA ALA A 307 -2.98 -38.55 11.03
C ALA A 307 -3.47 -37.92 9.72
N ARG A 308 -2.58 -37.81 8.73
CA ARG A 308 -2.98 -37.44 7.37
C ARG A 308 -4.09 -38.40 6.97
N ALA A 309 -5.26 -37.89 6.59
CA ALA A 309 -6.29 -38.70 5.98
C ALA A 309 -5.62 -39.44 4.82
N ALA A 310 -5.46 -40.76 4.98
CA ALA A 310 -4.92 -41.61 3.94
C ALA A 310 -5.83 -41.37 2.73
N ARG A 311 -5.31 -40.69 1.71
CA ARG A 311 -5.96 -40.68 0.41
C ARG A 311 -6.03 -42.13 0.00
N SER A 312 -7.21 -42.74 0.13
CA SER A 312 -7.54 -43.96 -0.58
C SER A 312 -7.35 -43.63 -2.06
N ARG A 313 -6.24 -44.10 -2.61
CA ARG A 313 -6.06 -44.30 -4.05
C ARG A 313 -6.38 -45.75 -4.33
#